data_AF-A0A1V6UJU9-F1
#
_entry.id   AF-A0A1V6UJU9-F1
#
_cell.length_a   1.000
_cell.length_b   1.000
_cell.length_c   1.000
_cell.angle_alpha   90.00
_cell.angle_beta   90.00
_cell.angle_gamma   90.00
#
_symmetry.space_group_name_H-M   'P 1'
#
loop_
_entity.id
_entity.type
_entity.pdbx_description
1 polymer ?
#
loop_
_entity_poly.entity_id
_entity_poly.type
_entity_poly.pdbx_seq_one_letter_code
_entity_poly.pdbx_strand_id
1 'polypeptide(L)'
;MRFVELSIWAQFAISVSGLAIFKTLGVRSTIVRAPVPTLAIPRPDDPALEGHMNRLNKGTNIHVSRGCILINGSKRCETFGGPYNVMYQGLSENKATIYAEFDGDETPSQVKPGCKLTASWDAEYSDLDFNNNCLKDRSGKYSKCCDDTTTTDDLVNNPYDPTLA
;
A
#
# COMPACT_ATOMS: atom_id res chain seq x y z
N MET A 1 36.93 17.12 -37.99
CA MET A 1 37.53 16.84 -36.64
C MET A 1 36.34 16.54 -35.74
N ARG A 2 35.92 15.27 -35.59
CA ARG A 2 36.37 14.24 -34.62
C ARG A 2 36.25 14.70 -33.15
N PHE A 3 35.31 14.09 -32.43
CA PHE A 3 35.32 13.47 -31.08
C PHE A 3 33.85 12.99 -30.88
N VAL A 4 33.46 11.73 -31.10
CA VAL A 4 33.68 10.49 -30.33
C VAL A 4 33.53 10.69 -28.82
N GLU A 5 32.43 10.21 -28.25
CA GLU A 5 32.48 9.23 -27.15
C GLU A 5 31.12 8.53 -26.93
N LEU A 6 31.16 7.20 -27.05
CA LEU A 6 30.16 6.23 -26.58
C LEU A 6 30.42 5.96 -25.09
N SER A 7 29.37 5.79 -24.29
CA SER A 7 29.43 5.07 -23.00
C SER A 7 28.02 4.78 -22.48
N ILE A 8 27.65 3.69 -21.84
CA ILE A 8 28.17 2.33 -21.62
C ILE A 8 26.95 1.56 -21.08
N TRP A 9 26.96 0.26 -21.34
CA TRP A 9 25.98 -0.73 -20.94
C TRP A 9 25.94 -0.94 -19.42
N ALA A 10 24.76 -1.23 -18.87
CA ALA A 10 24.65 -1.95 -17.61
C ALA A 10 23.50 -2.97 -17.71
N GLN A 11 23.88 -4.21 -18.02
CA GLN A 11 23.05 -5.39 -17.79
C GLN A 11 23.27 -5.85 -16.35
N PHE A 12 22.20 -6.03 -15.59
CA PHE A 12 22.26 -6.74 -14.31
C PHE A 12 21.98 -8.22 -14.54
N ALA A 13 22.91 -9.02 -14.04
CA ALA A 13 23.00 -10.47 -14.14
C ALA A 13 22.06 -11.20 -13.19
N ILE A 14 21.68 -12.44 -13.54
CA ILE A 14 21.52 -13.52 -12.56
C ILE A 14 22.19 -14.77 -13.13
N SER A 15 23.34 -15.12 -12.54
CA SER A 15 24.10 -16.33 -12.79
C SER A 15 23.40 -17.52 -12.12
N VAL A 16 23.01 -18.53 -12.91
CA VAL A 16 22.55 -19.81 -12.37
C VAL A 16 23.79 -20.68 -12.14
N SER A 17 24.30 -20.64 -10.92
CA SER A 17 25.42 -21.48 -10.50
C SER A 17 24.91 -22.86 -10.11
N GLY A 18 25.43 -23.92 -10.75
CA GLY A 18 25.40 -25.25 -10.15
C GLY A 18 25.23 -26.44 -11.10
N LEU A 19 26.14 -26.63 -12.06
CA LEU A 19 26.33 -27.96 -12.68
C LEU A 19 27.38 -28.72 -11.86
N ALA A 20 26.93 -29.60 -10.96
CA ALA A 20 27.82 -30.45 -10.19
C ALA A 20 28.30 -31.63 -11.05
N ILE A 21 29.62 -31.71 -11.24
CA ILE A 21 30.32 -32.81 -11.91
C ILE A 21 30.31 -34.03 -10.98
N PHE A 22 29.65 -35.11 -11.40
CA PHE A 22 29.70 -36.40 -10.72
C PHE A 22 31.06 -37.07 -10.97
N LYS A 23 31.92 -37.09 -9.94
CA LYS A 23 33.02 -38.06 -9.85
C LYS A 23 32.49 -39.33 -9.16
N THR A 24 32.47 -40.42 -9.89
CA THR A 24 32.13 -41.77 -9.41
C THR A 24 33.23 -42.27 -8.48
N LEU A 25 32.92 -42.32 -7.18
CA LEU A 25 33.63 -43.16 -6.22
C LEU A 25 32.60 -44.11 -5.60
N GLY A 26 32.83 -45.41 -5.79
CA GLY A 26 31.94 -46.46 -5.35
C GLY A 26 31.71 -46.41 -3.85
N VAL A 27 30.48 -46.11 -3.45
CA VAL A 27 29.98 -46.28 -2.09
C VAL A 27 28.68 -47.05 -2.18
N ARG A 28 28.59 -48.14 -1.43
CA ARG A 28 27.42 -49.01 -1.33
C ARG A 28 26.17 -48.17 -1.05
N SER A 29 25.20 -48.23 -1.96
CA SER A 29 23.89 -47.62 -1.78
C SER A 29 23.11 -48.36 -0.69
N THR A 30 22.95 -47.70 0.45
CA THR A 30 21.85 -48.02 1.37
C THR A 30 20.75 -47.02 1.05
N ILE A 31 19.66 -47.48 0.43
CA ILE A 31 18.52 -46.62 0.09
C ILE A 31 17.79 -46.28 1.39
N VAL A 32 18.11 -45.14 1.98
CA VAL A 32 17.26 -44.53 3.01
C VAL A 32 16.10 -43.87 2.28
N ARG A 33 14.94 -44.51 2.32
CA ARG A 33 13.71 -44.01 1.72
C ARG A 33 13.28 -42.77 2.51
N ALA A 34 13.49 -41.58 1.96
CA ALA A 34 12.96 -40.35 2.55
C ALA A 34 11.42 -40.46 2.64
N PRO A 35 10.80 -40.00 3.75
CA PRO A 35 9.35 -39.98 3.86
C PRO A 35 8.79 -39.09 2.75
N VAL A 36 7.83 -39.64 1.99
CA VAL A 36 7.09 -38.90 0.97
C VAL A 36 6.42 -37.71 1.67
N PRO A 37 6.64 -36.45 1.26
CA PRO A 37 5.90 -35.34 1.81
C PRO A 37 4.43 -35.56 1.47
N THR A 38 3.66 -35.91 2.50
CA THR A 38 2.20 -35.97 2.39
C THR A 38 1.75 -34.53 2.25
N LEU A 39 1.27 -34.15 1.06
CA LEU A 39 0.50 -32.92 0.87
C LEU A 39 -0.74 -33.05 1.76
N ALA A 40 -0.66 -32.51 2.97
CA ALA A 40 -1.81 -32.37 3.83
C ALA A 40 -2.77 -31.40 3.12
N ILE A 41 -3.87 -31.93 2.59
CA ILE A 41 -4.99 -31.12 2.14
C ILE A 41 -5.46 -30.35 3.38
N PRO A 42 -5.43 -29.00 3.39
CA PRO A 42 -5.87 -28.23 4.53
C PRO A 42 -7.30 -28.63 4.88
N ARG A 43 -7.55 -28.93 6.16
CA ARG A 43 -8.91 -29.21 6.61
C ARG A 43 -9.75 -27.95 6.38
N PRO A 44 -11.02 -28.08 5.94
CA PRO A 44 -11.92 -26.94 5.75
C PRO A 44 -12.11 -26.08 7.01
N ASP A 45 -11.80 -26.66 8.18
CA ASP A 45 -12.03 -26.10 9.51
C ASP A 45 -10.73 -25.58 10.16
N ASP A 46 -9.68 -25.32 9.37
CA ASP A 46 -8.43 -24.77 9.90
C ASP A 46 -8.61 -23.28 10.31
N PRO A 47 -8.49 -22.92 11.60
CA PRO A 47 -8.71 -21.56 12.08
C PRO A 47 -7.72 -20.55 11.48
N ALA A 48 -6.57 -21.01 10.96
CA ALA A 48 -5.65 -20.17 10.22
C ALA A 48 -6.23 -19.70 8.87
N LEU A 49 -7.07 -20.54 8.23
CA LEU A 49 -7.74 -20.22 6.96
C LEU A 49 -8.96 -19.32 7.18
N GLU A 50 -9.73 -19.54 8.25
CA GLU A 50 -10.84 -18.66 8.64
C GLU A 50 -10.35 -17.27 9.07
N GLY A 51 -9.23 -17.20 9.81
CA GLY A 51 -8.57 -15.95 10.16
C GLY A 51 -8.13 -15.16 8.92
N HIS A 52 -7.66 -15.84 7.88
CA HIS A 52 -7.26 -15.21 6.61
C HIS A 52 -8.47 -14.74 5.81
N MET A 53 -9.54 -15.53 5.71
CA MET A 53 -10.77 -15.14 5.00
C MET A 53 -11.54 -14.01 5.70
N ASN A 54 -11.50 -13.95 7.04
CA ASN A 54 -12.09 -12.83 7.79
C ASN A 54 -11.22 -11.56 7.72
N ARG A 55 -9.91 -11.68 7.48
CA ARG A 55 -8.98 -10.56 7.17
C ARG A 55 -9.16 -10.04 5.74
N LEU A 56 -9.43 -10.92 4.76
CA LEU A 56 -9.72 -10.53 3.39
C LEU A 56 -10.94 -9.59 3.27
N ASN A 57 -11.85 -9.63 4.24
CA ASN A 57 -13.05 -8.78 4.27
C ASN A 57 -12.90 -7.52 5.15
N LYS A 58 -11.73 -7.26 5.74
CA LYS A 58 -11.52 -6.14 6.67
C LYS A 58 -10.40 -5.22 6.15
N GLY A 59 -10.81 -4.17 5.46
CA GLY A 59 -9.95 -3.03 5.15
C GLY A 59 -9.84 -2.06 6.33
N THR A 60 -8.97 -1.07 6.20
CA THR A 60 -8.87 0.04 7.15
C THR A 60 -9.83 1.15 6.76
N ASN A 61 -10.69 1.59 7.68
CA ASN A 61 -11.51 2.78 7.43
C ASN A 61 -10.75 4.04 7.81
N ILE A 62 -10.78 5.03 6.94
CA ILE A 62 -10.27 6.37 7.21
C ILE A 62 -11.47 7.30 7.42
N HIS A 63 -11.58 7.86 8.62
CA HIS A 63 -12.60 8.83 9.00
C HIS A 63 -12.06 10.25 8.83
N VAL A 64 -12.85 11.16 8.27
CA VAL A 64 -12.47 12.56 8.10
C VAL A 64 -13.17 13.37 9.18
N SER A 65 -12.39 13.94 10.10
CA SER A 65 -12.97 14.66 11.24
C SER A 65 -13.31 16.11 10.96
N ARG A 66 -12.68 16.73 9.94
CA ARG A 66 -12.88 18.15 9.60
C ARG A 66 -12.69 18.41 8.12
N GLY A 67 -13.52 19.30 7.58
CA GLY A 67 -13.42 19.76 6.19
C GLY A 67 -13.65 18.63 5.19
N CYS A 68 -13.13 18.80 3.98
CA CYS A 68 -13.13 17.79 2.92
C CYS A 68 -11.73 17.49 2.41
N ILE A 69 -11.48 16.23 2.08
CA ILE A 69 -10.24 15.72 1.50
C ILE A 69 -10.54 14.76 0.35
N LEU A 70 -9.52 14.42 -0.44
CA LEU A 70 -9.58 13.31 -1.39
C LEU A 70 -8.72 12.15 -0.89
N ILE A 71 -9.31 10.96 -0.82
CA ILE A 71 -8.59 9.72 -0.51
C ILE A 71 -8.64 8.83 -1.76
N ASN A 72 -7.49 8.57 -2.38
CA ASN A 72 -7.39 7.88 -3.67
C ASN A 72 -8.35 8.48 -4.73
N GLY A 73 -8.45 9.82 -4.76
CA GLY A 73 -9.34 10.56 -5.66
C GLY A 73 -10.82 10.58 -5.25
N SER A 74 -11.21 9.88 -4.18
CA SER A 74 -12.59 9.89 -3.67
C SER A 74 -12.79 10.97 -2.61
N LYS A 75 -13.79 11.83 -2.83
CA LYS A 75 -14.19 12.88 -1.89
C LYS A 75 -14.69 12.30 -0.58
N ARG A 76 -14.17 12.81 0.54
CA ARG A 76 -14.64 12.51 1.90
C ARG A 76 -14.64 13.78 2.71
N CYS A 77 -15.76 14.04 3.37
CA CYS A 77 -15.97 15.22 4.18
C CYS A 77 -16.46 14.82 5.57
N GLU A 78 -16.27 15.71 6.53
CA GLU A 78 -16.84 15.57 7.89
C GLU A 78 -18.35 15.29 7.85
N THR A 79 -19.07 15.95 6.95
CA THR A 79 -20.53 15.88 6.85
C THR A 79 -21.04 14.97 5.72
N PHE A 80 -20.16 14.43 4.87
CA PHE A 80 -20.54 13.69 3.67
C PHE A 80 -19.54 12.61 3.26
N GLY A 81 -20.04 11.48 2.75
CA GLY A 81 -19.24 10.40 2.17
C GLY A 81 -18.81 9.30 3.15
N GLY A 82 -19.00 9.51 4.47
CA GLY A 82 -18.66 8.52 5.49
C GLY A 82 -17.17 8.15 5.54
N PRO A 83 -16.79 7.05 6.20
CA PRO A 83 -15.42 6.56 6.14
C PRO A 83 -15.05 6.07 4.74
N TYR A 84 -13.79 6.27 4.34
CA TYR A 84 -13.22 5.61 3.17
C TYR A 84 -12.58 4.28 3.57
N ASN A 85 -13.07 3.17 3.02
CA ASN A 85 -12.46 1.86 3.25
C ASN A 85 -11.31 1.63 2.27
N VAL A 86 -10.10 1.51 2.81
CA VAL A 86 -8.94 1.01 2.07
C VAL A 86 -8.92 -0.50 2.21
N MET A 87 -9.41 -1.18 1.17
CA MET A 87 -9.55 -2.63 1.18
C MET A 87 -8.18 -3.32 1.25
N TYR A 88 -8.11 -4.40 2.02
CA TYR A 88 -6.92 -5.24 2.09
C TYR A 88 -6.60 -5.85 0.73
N GLN A 89 -5.35 -5.73 0.28
CA GLN A 89 -4.92 -6.17 -1.05
C GLN A 89 -4.06 -7.44 -1.03
N GLY A 90 -4.00 -8.18 0.09
CA GLY A 90 -3.12 -9.35 0.20
C GLY A 90 -1.63 -9.00 0.41
N LEU A 91 -1.32 -7.74 0.71
CA LEU A 91 0.04 -7.24 0.93
C LEU A 91 0.36 -7.12 2.42
N SER A 92 1.61 -6.92 2.82
CA SER A 92 1.95 -6.65 4.23
C SER A 92 1.46 -5.28 4.69
N GLU A 93 1.27 -4.34 3.76
CA GLU A 93 0.86 -2.96 4.02
C GLU A 93 -0.27 -2.53 3.09
N ASN A 94 -1.17 -1.70 3.63
CA ASN A 94 -2.15 -0.94 2.86
C ASN A 94 -1.60 0.46 2.57
N LYS A 95 -2.01 1.04 1.44
CA LYS A 95 -1.55 2.36 0.99
C LYS A 95 -2.71 3.25 0.55
N ALA A 96 -2.60 4.54 0.82
CA ALA A 96 -3.49 5.55 0.27
C ALA A 96 -2.76 6.85 -0.05
N THR A 97 -3.22 7.50 -1.12
CA THR A 97 -2.87 8.88 -1.44
C THR A 97 -3.97 9.79 -0.91
N ILE A 98 -3.60 10.75 -0.08
CA ILE A 98 -4.51 11.72 0.51
C ILE A 98 -4.12 13.11 0.03
N TYR A 99 -5.04 13.80 -0.63
CA TYR A 99 -4.93 15.24 -0.87
C TYR A 99 -5.72 15.97 0.20
N ALA A 100 -5.14 17.00 0.82
CA ALA A 100 -5.72 17.74 1.93
C ALA A 100 -5.35 19.22 1.86
N GLU A 101 -5.77 19.99 2.87
CA GLU A 101 -5.58 21.44 2.92
C GLU A 101 -6.19 22.15 1.69
N PHE A 102 -7.40 21.72 1.34
CA PHE A 102 -8.23 22.42 0.36
C PHE A 102 -8.84 23.67 0.99
N ASP A 103 -8.85 24.77 0.24
CA ASP A 103 -9.63 25.94 0.60
C ASP A 103 -11.12 25.67 0.29
N GLY A 104 -11.97 25.84 1.31
CA GLY A 104 -13.41 25.60 1.20
C GLY A 104 -14.15 26.66 0.38
N ASP A 105 -13.52 27.81 0.15
CA ASP A 105 -14.11 28.93 -0.60
C ASP A 105 -13.70 28.91 -2.09
N GLU A 106 -12.81 28.00 -2.50
CA GLU A 106 -12.44 27.84 -3.89
C GLU A 106 -13.60 27.26 -4.72
N THR A 107 -13.94 27.97 -5.79
CA THR A 107 -15.02 27.61 -6.72
C THR A 107 -14.61 26.82 -7.98
N PRO A 108 -13.35 26.78 -8.44
CA PRO A 108 -12.99 25.96 -9.60
C PRO A 108 -13.27 24.47 -9.37
N SER A 109 -13.60 23.73 -10.45
CA SER A 109 -13.86 22.29 -10.39
C SER A 109 -12.60 21.46 -10.14
N GLN A 110 -11.43 22.03 -10.44
CA GLN A 110 -10.14 21.49 -10.07
C GLN A 110 -9.29 22.55 -9.39
N VAL A 111 -8.60 22.15 -8.34
CA VAL A 111 -7.83 23.03 -7.46
C VAL A 111 -6.51 22.37 -7.08
N LYS A 112 -5.56 23.19 -6.62
CA LYS A 112 -4.27 22.73 -6.10
C LYS A 112 -4.40 22.56 -4.59
N PRO A 113 -4.32 21.33 -4.05
CA PRO A 113 -4.37 21.12 -2.61
C PRO A 113 -3.08 21.62 -1.96
N GLY A 114 -3.16 22.08 -0.70
CA GLY A 114 -1.96 22.45 0.06
C GLY A 114 -1.06 21.25 0.37
N CYS A 115 -1.62 20.04 0.45
CA CYS A 115 -0.91 18.85 0.89
C CYS A 115 -1.26 17.59 0.08
N LYS A 116 -0.25 16.75 -0.17
CA LYS A 116 -0.33 15.38 -0.67
C LYS A 116 0.44 14.43 0.24
N LEU A 117 -0.27 13.51 0.88
CA LEU A 117 0.31 12.42 1.65
C LEU A 117 0.23 11.11 0.87
N THR A 118 1.36 10.41 0.76
CA THR A 118 1.38 8.98 0.45
C THR A 118 1.59 8.25 1.77
N ALA A 119 0.53 7.67 2.31
CA ALA A 119 0.54 6.96 3.59
C ALA A 119 0.57 5.44 3.37
N SER A 120 1.34 4.75 4.20
CA SER A 120 1.40 3.28 4.29
C SER A 120 1.23 2.85 5.73
N TRP A 121 0.53 1.76 5.98
CA TRP A 121 0.34 1.17 7.30
C TRP A 121 0.16 -0.35 7.18
N ASP A 122 0.37 -1.08 8.28
CA ASP A 122 0.24 -2.54 8.27
C ASP A 122 -1.15 -2.98 7.80
N ALA A 123 -1.23 -4.09 7.10
CA ALA A 123 -2.47 -4.65 6.58
C ALA A 123 -3.61 -4.78 7.61
N GLU A 124 -3.26 -5.04 8.87
CA GLU A 124 -4.18 -5.34 9.97
C GLU A 124 -4.47 -4.13 10.85
N TYR A 125 -4.09 -2.92 10.40
CA TYR A 125 -4.30 -1.71 11.16
C TYR A 125 -5.78 -1.43 11.37
N SER A 126 -6.12 -1.00 12.58
CA SER A 126 -7.46 -0.49 12.90
C SER A 126 -7.78 0.76 12.09
N ASP A 127 -9.03 1.22 12.21
CA ASP A 127 -9.46 2.51 11.66
C ASP A 127 -8.50 3.66 11.99
N LEU A 128 -8.36 4.57 11.04
CA LEU A 128 -7.55 5.79 11.12
C LEU A 128 -8.46 7.01 11.04
N ASP A 129 -8.01 8.10 11.64
CA ASP A 129 -8.70 9.38 11.69
C ASP A 129 -7.82 10.45 11.03
N PHE A 130 -8.35 11.18 10.05
CA PHE A 130 -7.72 12.35 9.47
C PHE A 130 -8.25 13.62 10.16
N ASN A 131 -7.39 14.28 10.94
CA ASN A 131 -7.72 15.48 11.70
C ASN A 131 -6.48 16.37 11.88
N ASN A 132 -6.68 17.70 11.88
CA ASN A 132 -5.62 18.70 11.98
C ASN A 132 -4.47 18.41 11.01
N ASN A 133 -4.82 18.15 9.75
CA ASN A 133 -3.91 17.84 8.64
C ASN A 133 -3.00 16.63 8.89
N CYS A 134 -3.44 15.68 9.71
CA CYS A 134 -2.71 14.45 9.98
C CYS A 134 -3.61 13.22 9.91
N LEU A 135 -3.12 12.16 9.25
CA LEU A 135 -3.66 10.81 9.36
C LEU A 135 -3.07 10.15 10.61
N LYS A 136 -3.92 9.78 11.57
CA LYS A 136 -3.52 9.23 12.86
C LYS A 136 -4.34 8.02 13.23
N ASP A 137 -3.76 7.15 14.04
CA ASP A 137 -4.53 6.15 14.75
C ASP A 137 -5.01 6.67 16.10
N ARG A 138 -6.00 6.00 16.69
CA ARG A 138 -6.55 6.40 17.99
C ARG A 138 -5.57 6.23 19.15
N SER A 139 -4.55 5.38 19.00
CA SER A 139 -3.53 5.21 20.05
C SER A 139 -2.40 6.24 19.96
N GLY A 140 -2.31 7.01 18.87
CA GLY A 140 -1.27 8.01 18.61
C GLY A 140 0.10 7.43 18.26
N LYS A 141 0.18 6.11 18.03
CA LYS A 141 1.43 5.42 17.62
C LYS A 141 1.75 5.63 16.16
N TYR A 142 0.73 5.80 15.33
CA TYR A 142 0.86 6.11 13.93
C TYR A 142 0.36 7.53 13.66
N SER A 143 1.21 8.31 13.01
CA SER A 143 0.87 9.66 12.59
C SER A 143 1.64 10.01 11.33
N LYS A 144 0.92 10.47 10.30
CA LYS A 144 1.49 11.07 9.10
C LYS A 144 0.80 12.40 8.87
N CYS A 145 1.56 13.49 9.01
CA CYS A 145 1.04 14.85 8.93
C CYS A 145 1.47 15.51 7.62
N CYS A 146 0.67 16.48 7.20
CA CYS A 146 1.08 17.50 6.26
C CYS A 146 2.15 18.38 6.90
N ASP A 147 3.18 18.67 6.12
CA ASP A 147 4.27 19.59 6.41
C ASP A 147 4.79 20.18 5.09
N ASP A 148 5.79 21.06 5.17
CA ASP A 148 6.38 21.74 4.01
C ASP A 148 6.92 20.78 2.94
N THR A 149 7.24 19.53 3.31
CA THR A 149 7.74 18.49 2.40
C THR A 149 6.62 17.72 1.68
N THR A 150 5.38 17.90 2.12
CA THR A 150 4.20 17.24 1.56
C THR A 150 3.39 18.14 0.62
N THR A 151 3.89 19.35 0.36
CA THR A 151 3.32 20.24 -0.65
C THR A 151 3.33 19.57 -2.03
N THR A 152 2.38 19.94 -2.89
CA THR A 152 2.24 19.35 -4.22
C THR A 152 1.80 20.40 -5.22
N ASP A 153 2.19 20.25 -6.48
CA ASP A 153 1.71 21.03 -7.63
C ASP A 153 0.60 20.31 -8.42
N ASP A 154 0.11 19.19 -7.91
CA ASP A 154 -0.94 18.42 -8.57
C ASP A 154 -2.24 19.23 -8.65
N LEU A 155 -2.91 19.16 -9.79
CA LEU A 155 -4.27 19.67 -9.95
C LEU A 155 -5.25 18.50 -9.80
N VAL A 156 -6.15 18.59 -8.83
CA VAL A 156 -7.12 17.53 -8.51
C VAL A 156 -8.54 18.07 -8.42
N ASN A 157 -9.51 17.17 -8.46
CA ASN A 157 -10.91 17.54 -8.30
C ASN A 157 -11.15 18.29 -6.98
N ASN A 158 -11.86 19.41 -7.03
CA ASN A 158 -12.18 20.16 -5.83
C ASN A 158 -13.23 19.41 -5.00
N PRO A 159 -12.91 18.94 -3.78
CA PRO A 159 -13.88 18.22 -2.98
C PRO A 159 -15.03 19.11 -2.48
N TYR A 160 -14.90 20.44 -2.54
CA TYR A 160 -15.97 21.39 -2.22
C TYR A 160 -16.85 21.77 -3.42
N ASP A 161 -16.51 21.32 -4.64
CA ASP A 161 -17.40 21.49 -5.79
C ASP A 161 -18.71 20.70 -5.56
N PRO A 162 -19.88 21.37 -5.58
CA PRO A 162 -21.17 20.72 -5.37
C PRO A 162 -21.59 19.77 -6.49
N THR A 163 -20.94 19.83 -7.66
CA THR A 163 -21.21 18.95 -8.80
C THR A 163 -20.54 17.58 -8.70
N LEU A 164 -19.54 17.45 -7.83
CA LEU A 164 -18.86 16.20 -7.49
C LEU A 164 -19.63 15.52 -6.33
N ALA A 165 -20.64 14.74 -6.71
CA ALA A 165 -21.42 13.86 -5.82
C ALA A 165 -20.82 12.45 -5.77
#